data_AF-R7M1H7-F1
#
_entry.id   AF-R7M1H7-F1
#
_cell.length_a   1.000
_cell.length_b   1.000
_cell.length_c   1.000
_cell.angle_alpha   90.00
_cell.angle_beta   90.00
_cell.angle_gamma   90.00
#
_symmetry.space_group_name_H-M   'P 1'
#
loop_
_entity.id
_entity.type
_entity.pdbx_description
1 polymer ?
#
loop_
_entity_poly.entity_id
_entity_poly.type
_entity_poly.pdbx_seq_one_letter_code
_entity_poly.pdbx_strand_id
1 'polypeptide(L)'
;MPGMRKSKGSLLAEGLGALALFTLVLCQLLQGLPNLCRFMESCWTQGELDRLEQDLHSRLESRFFYEVEQVRVFQGDHGTEVRCYGRPDAAWESWFVMTTAKRPWPTLYVKIWKPRKHNPVSLAVSPEHVQVENFSASLPEPGKLAWELTLRDRKTGQEKVWKEVLPYGR
;
A
#
# COMPACT_ATOMS: atom_id res chain seq x y z
N MET A 1 -67.84 -4.01 -29.56
CA MET A 1 -66.70 -3.08 -29.44
C MET A 1 -65.65 -3.51 -30.46
N PRO A 2 -65.40 -2.72 -31.52
CA PRO A 2 -64.46 -3.12 -32.56
C PRO A 2 -63.03 -2.93 -32.07
N GLY A 3 -62.23 -4.00 -32.08
CA GLY A 3 -60.81 -3.96 -31.79
C GLY A 3 -60.08 -3.12 -32.83
N MET A 4 -59.48 -2.01 -32.39
CA MET A 4 -58.57 -1.19 -33.18
C MET A 4 -57.40 -2.05 -33.66
N ARG A 5 -57.41 -2.43 -34.94
CA ARG A 5 -56.23 -3.01 -35.60
C ARG A 5 -55.16 -1.91 -35.70
N LYS A 6 -54.13 -1.98 -34.87
CA LYS A 6 -52.93 -1.14 -34.99
C LYS A 6 -52.38 -1.23 -36.43
N SER A 7 -52.12 -0.09 -37.05
CA SER A 7 -51.58 -0.04 -38.40
C SER A 7 -50.15 -0.62 -38.41
N LYS A 8 -49.76 -1.30 -39.49
CA LYS A 8 -48.42 -1.90 -39.61
C LYS A 8 -47.28 -0.87 -39.42
N GLY A 9 -47.53 0.40 -39.72
CA GLY A 9 -46.57 1.50 -39.50
C GLY A 9 -46.41 1.91 -38.03
N SER A 10 -47.45 1.74 -37.21
CA SER A 10 -47.39 2.01 -35.76
C SER A 10 -46.53 0.97 -35.02
N LEU A 11 -46.56 -0.30 -35.44
CA LEU A 11 -45.71 -1.35 -34.88
C LEU A 11 -44.22 -1.15 -35.22
N LEU A 12 -43.90 -0.68 -36.42
CA LEU A 12 -42.52 -0.39 -36.83
C LEU A 12 -41.96 0.83 -36.10
N ALA A 13 -42.76 1.88 -35.89
CA ALA A 13 -42.37 3.06 -35.13
C ALA A 13 -42.14 2.75 -33.63
N GLU A 14 -43.02 1.94 -33.03
CA GLU A 14 -42.84 1.45 -31.65
C GLU A 14 -41.57 0.60 -31.51
N GLY A 15 -41.29 -0.28 -32.48
CA GLY A 15 -40.07 -1.10 -32.51
C GLY A 15 -38.78 -0.28 -32.65
N LEU A 16 -38.78 0.74 -33.52
CA LEU A 16 -37.64 1.67 -33.67
C LEU A 16 -37.43 2.53 -32.44
N GLY A 17 -38.51 3.02 -31.81
CA GLY A 17 -38.44 3.78 -30.56
C GLY A 17 -37.88 2.93 -29.41
N ALA A 18 -38.32 1.68 -29.29
CA ALA A 18 -37.79 0.75 -28.30
C ALA A 18 -36.31 0.42 -28.52
N LEU A 19 -35.89 0.22 -29.78
CA LEU A 19 -34.49 -0.01 -30.14
C LEU A 19 -33.62 1.20 -29.79
N ALA A 20 -34.09 2.42 -30.09
CA ALA A 20 -33.38 3.65 -29.78
C ALA A 20 -33.24 3.90 -28.27
N LEU A 21 -34.27 3.59 -27.49
CA LEU A 21 -34.19 3.64 -26.03
C LEU A 21 -33.20 2.61 -25.49
N PHE A 22 -33.22 1.39 -26.02
CA PHE A 22 -32.28 0.34 -25.63
C PHE A 22 -30.83 0.72 -25.93
N THR A 23 -30.54 1.26 -27.11
CA THR A 23 -29.19 1.72 -27.46
C THR A 23 -28.73 2.91 -26.62
N LEU A 24 -29.63 3.84 -26.27
CA LEU A 24 -29.30 4.94 -25.36
C LEU A 24 -28.95 4.44 -23.95
N VAL A 25 -29.74 3.51 -23.41
CA VAL A 25 -29.45 2.90 -22.10
C VAL A 25 -28.13 2.12 -22.14
N LEU A 26 -27.88 1.37 -23.22
CA LEU A 26 -26.63 0.64 -23.42
C LEU A 26 -25.43 1.60 -23.51
N CYS A 27 -25.56 2.71 -24.24
CA CYS A 27 -24.52 3.75 -24.31
C CYS A 27 -24.23 4.36 -22.94
N GLN A 28 -25.26 4.65 -22.14
CA GLN A 28 -25.05 5.18 -20.77
C GLN A 28 -24.36 4.16 -19.86
N LEU A 29 -24.73 2.88 -19.94
CA LEU A 29 -24.07 1.81 -19.19
C LEU A 29 -22.60 1.65 -19.60
N LEU A 30 -22.30 1.69 -20.90
CA LEU A 30 -20.94 1.60 -21.42
C LEU A 30 -20.08 2.81 -21.04
N GLN A 31 -20.67 4.00 -20.95
CA GLN A 31 -19.98 5.21 -20.46
C GLN A 31 -19.67 5.13 -18.96
N GLY A 32 -20.48 4.42 -18.18
CA GLY A 32 -20.26 4.20 -16.74
C GLY A 32 -19.19 3.14 -16.42
N LEU A 33 -18.94 2.20 -17.34
CA LEU A 33 -18.03 1.07 -17.13
C LEU A 33 -16.60 1.49 -16.72
N PRO A 34 -15.94 2.46 -17.41
CA PRO A 34 -14.58 2.88 -17.04
C PRO A 34 -14.49 3.42 -15.62
N ASN A 35 -15.52 4.13 -15.15
CA ASN A 35 -15.55 4.68 -13.80
C ASN A 35 -15.73 3.58 -12.75
N LEU A 36 -16.57 2.58 -13.03
CA LEU A 36 -16.71 1.40 -12.17
C LEU A 36 -15.41 0.59 -12.09
N CYS A 37 -14.72 0.40 -13.21
CA CYS A 37 -13.43 -0.28 -13.23
C CYS A 37 -12.39 0.46 -12.39
N ARG A 38 -12.26 1.79 -12.55
CA ARG A 38 -11.35 2.60 -11.73
C ARG A 38 -11.73 2.58 -10.25
N PHE A 39 -13.03 2.59 -9.94
CA PHE A 39 -13.50 2.50 -8.56
C PHE A 39 -13.13 1.16 -7.93
N MET A 40 -13.35 0.06 -8.64
CA MET A 40 -12.96 -1.27 -8.16
C MET A 40 -11.44 -1.40 -8.00
N GLU A 41 -10.66 -0.91 -8.97
CA GLU A 41 -9.19 -0.89 -8.89
C GLU A 41 -8.74 -0.06 -7.68
N SER A 42 -9.36 1.09 -7.47
CA SER A 42 -9.13 1.94 -6.30
C SER A 42 -9.43 1.22 -4.98
N CYS A 43 -10.57 0.53 -4.87
CA CYS A 43 -10.89 -0.24 -3.65
C CYS A 43 -9.91 -1.38 -3.42
N TRP A 44 -9.51 -2.07 -4.49
CA TRP A 44 -8.55 -3.16 -4.42
C TRP A 44 -7.18 -2.69 -3.94
N THR A 45 -6.65 -1.64 -4.56
CA THR A 45 -5.34 -1.09 -4.20
C THR A 45 -5.32 -0.56 -2.77
N GLN A 46 -6.39 0.08 -2.32
CA GLN A 46 -6.50 0.51 -0.92
C GLN A 46 -6.45 -0.68 0.02
N GLY A 47 -7.18 -1.77 -0.29
CA GLY A 47 -7.13 -3.01 0.49
C GLY A 47 -5.74 -3.67 0.50
N GLU A 48 -4.98 -3.56 -0.59
CA GLU A 48 -3.59 -4.04 -0.63
C GLU A 48 -2.65 -3.21 0.24
N LEU A 49 -2.78 -1.88 0.23
CA LEU A 49 -2.04 -0.99 1.11
C LEU A 49 -2.38 -1.22 2.59
N ASP A 50 -3.65 -1.42 2.92
CA ASP A 50 -4.10 -1.75 4.28
C ASP A 50 -3.56 -3.11 4.73
N ARG A 51 -3.53 -4.11 3.84
CA ARG A 51 -2.92 -5.41 4.13
C ARG A 51 -1.41 -5.30 4.37
N LEU A 52 -0.73 -4.46 3.60
CA LEU A 52 0.70 -4.20 3.76
C LEU A 52 1.00 -3.49 5.09
N GLU A 53 0.19 -2.50 5.48
CA GLU A 53 0.24 -1.87 6.80
C GLU A 53 0.10 -2.92 7.91
N GLN A 54 -0.90 -3.79 7.83
CA GLN A 54 -1.14 -4.79 8.86
C GLN A 54 -0.01 -5.85 8.96
N ASP A 55 0.54 -6.29 7.83
CA ASP A 55 1.71 -7.20 7.80
C ASP A 55 2.95 -6.51 8.37
N LEU A 56 3.21 -5.25 8.00
CA LEU A 56 4.30 -4.47 8.56
C LEU A 56 4.15 -4.27 10.06
N HIS A 57 2.96 -3.84 10.51
CA HIS A 57 2.63 -3.68 11.92
C HIS A 57 2.92 -4.96 12.71
N SER A 58 2.41 -6.11 12.24
CA SER A 58 2.61 -7.40 12.92
C SER A 58 4.10 -7.79 12.99
N ARG A 59 4.88 -7.49 11.95
CA ARG A 59 6.33 -7.73 11.93
C ARG A 59 7.07 -6.79 12.88
N LEU A 60 6.75 -5.51 12.88
CA LEU A 60 7.37 -4.53 13.76
C LEU A 60 7.02 -4.81 15.22
N GLU A 61 5.75 -5.07 15.54
CA GLU A 61 5.30 -5.41 16.89
C GLU A 61 6.02 -6.66 17.39
N SER A 62 6.01 -7.75 16.60
CA SER A 62 6.69 -8.99 17.02
C SER A 62 8.19 -8.82 17.22
N ARG A 63 8.86 -8.00 16.40
CA ARG A 63 10.31 -7.76 16.53
C ARG A 63 10.61 -6.84 17.71
N PHE A 64 10.04 -5.64 17.72
CA PHE A 64 10.34 -4.62 18.72
C PHE A 64 9.94 -5.07 20.12
N PHE A 65 8.81 -5.77 20.26
CA PHE A 65 8.31 -6.15 21.56
C PHE A 65 9.08 -7.32 22.18
N TYR A 66 9.48 -8.32 21.39
CA TYR A 66 10.04 -9.57 21.92
C TYR A 66 11.55 -9.71 21.75
N GLU A 67 12.14 -9.10 20.72
CA GLU A 67 13.53 -9.41 20.32
C GLU A 67 14.46 -8.19 20.43
N VAL A 68 13.92 -6.98 20.57
CA VAL A 68 14.71 -5.74 20.61
C VAL A 68 14.82 -5.21 22.04
N GLU A 69 16.04 -5.17 22.56
CA GLU A 69 16.35 -4.57 23.86
C GLU A 69 16.53 -3.05 23.73
N GLN A 70 17.17 -2.59 22.65
CA GLN A 70 17.42 -1.17 22.42
C GLN A 70 17.17 -0.78 20.97
N VAL A 71 16.59 0.41 20.78
CA VAL A 71 16.41 1.03 19.47
C VAL A 71 17.20 2.33 19.44
N ARG A 72 17.85 2.59 18.31
CA ARG A 72 18.46 3.89 18.02
C ARG A 72 18.03 4.37 16.65
N VAL A 73 17.61 5.62 16.58
CA VAL A 73 17.28 6.28 15.31
C VAL A 73 18.46 7.14 14.89
N PHE A 74 18.90 6.97 13.66
CA PHE A 74 20.00 7.71 13.05
C PHE A 74 19.50 8.46 11.82
N GLN A 75 20.18 9.56 11.52
CA GLN A 75 20.10 10.23 10.22
C GLN A 75 21.42 9.95 9.51
N GLY A 76 21.38 9.14 8.46
CA GLY A 76 22.55 8.70 7.69
C GLY A 76 22.37 8.90 6.19
N ASP A 77 23.18 8.20 5.40
CA ASP A 77 23.19 8.30 3.92
C ASP A 77 21.85 7.94 3.26
N HIS A 78 21.01 7.18 3.97
CA HIS A 78 19.67 6.77 3.55
C HIS A 78 18.55 7.64 4.16
N GLY A 79 18.90 8.76 4.80
CA GLY A 79 17.98 9.54 5.63
C GLY A 79 17.76 8.86 6.98
N THR A 80 16.50 8.70 7.37
CA THR A 80 16.13 8.01 8.62
C THR A 80 16.53 6.53 8.57
N GLU A 81 17.28 6.07 9.56
CA GLU A 81 17.63 4.67 9.78
C GLU A 81 17.28 4.26 11.23
N VAL A 82 16.50 3.20 11.39
CA VAL A 82 16.14 2.64 12.70
C VAL A 82 16.95 1.38 12.94
N ARG A 83 17.92 1.44 13.85
CA ARG A 83 18.75 0.29 14.22
C ARG A 83 18.23 -0.35 15.49
N CYS A 84 18.10 -1.66 15.44
CA CYS A 84 17.62 -2.50 16.50
C CYS A 84 18.78 -3.33 17.06
N TYR A 85 18.85 -3.40 18.38
CA TYR A 85 19.92 -4.04 19.13
C TYR A 85 19.31 -5.08 20.07
N GLY A 86 19.80 -6.32 19.98
CA GLY A 86 19.46 -7.40 20.92
C GLY A 86 20.50 -7.53 22.04
N ARG A 87 21.58 -6.75 21.98
CA ARG A 87 22.58 -6.49 23.03
C ARG A 87 23.17 -5.08 22.81
N PRO A 88 23.71 -4.39 23.84
CA PRO A 88 24.15 -3.00 23.74
C PRO A 88 25.15 -2.70 22.60
N ASP A 89 25.95 -3.69 22.21
CA ASP A 89 27.13 -3.47 21.38
C ASP A 89 26.98 -3.95 19.92
N ALA A 90 25.86 -4.60 19.57
CA ALA A 90 25.68 -5.19 18.24
C ALA A 90 24.25 -5.00 17.70
N ALA A 91 24.12 -4.18 16.66
CA ALA A 91 22.90 -4.11 15.87
C ALA A 91 22.74 -5.41 15.07
N TRP A 92 21.56 -6.00 15.13
CA TRP A 92 21.23 -7.23 14.42
C TRP A 92 20.23 -6.98 13.29
N GLU A 93 19.54 -5.83 13.33
CA GLU A 93 18.55 -5.42 12.34
C GLU A 93 18.55 -3.90 12.17
N SER A 94 18.35 -3.43 10.93
CA SER A 94 18.22 -2.01 10.62
C SER A 94 17.16 -1.80 9.55
N TRP A 95 16.31 -0.79 9.75
CA TRP A 95 15.24 -0.40 8.84
C TRP A 95 15.56 0.96 8.22
N PHE A 96 15.48 1.03 6.90
CA PHE A 96 15.75 2.27 6.16
C PHE A 96 15.13 2.21 4.78
N VAL A 97 15.00 3.38 4.15
CA VAL A 97 14.56 3.50 2.77
C VAL A 97 15.77 3.65 1.87
N MET A 98 15.82 2.88 0.77
CA MET A 98 16.83 3.09 -0.25
C MET A 98 16.28 2.86 -1.64
N THR A 99 16.97 3.45 -2.62
CA THR A 99 16.77 3.21 -4.05
C THR A 99 17.94 2.39 -4.57
N THR A 100 17.67 1.39 -5.41
CA THR A 100 18.72 0.52 -5.98
C THR A 100 18.58 0.44 -7.49
N ALA A 101 19.60 -0.04 -8.21
CA ALA A 101 19.48 -0.25 -9.66
C ALA A 101 18.35 -1.23 -10.04
N LYS A 102 18.08 -2.25 -9.19
CA LYS A 102 16.99 -3.20 -9.39
C LYS A 102 15.61 -2.61 -9.07
N ARG A 103 15.55 -1.66 -8.14
CA ARG A 103 14.35 -0.95 -7.73
C ARG A 103 14.63 0.56 -7.77
N PRO A 104 14.44 1.20 -8.94
CA PRO A 104 14.75 2.63 -9.14
C PRO A 104 13.73 3.57 -8.48
N TRP A 105 13.03 3.10 -7.44
CA TRP A 105 12.12 3.88 -6.60
C TRP A 105 12.41 3.59 -5.13
N PRO A 106 12.16 4.56 -4.23
CA PRO A 106 12.44 4.37 -2.82
C PRO A 106 11.59 3.23 -2.25
N THR A 107 12.25 2.28 -1.59
CA THR A 107 11.63 1.06 -1.06
C THR A 107 12.08 0.89 0.38
N LEU A 108 11.18 0.42 1.27
CA LEU A 108 11.56 0.08 2.64
C LEU A 108 12.38 -1.21 2.63
N TYR A 109 13.55 -1.16 3.25
CA TYR A 109 14.43 -2.31 3.43
C TYR A 109 14.64 -2.62 4.89
N VAL A 110 14.84 -3.91 5.15
CA VAL A 110 15.36 -4.42 6.40
C VAL A 110 16.72 -5.05 6.14
N LYS A 111 17.74 -4.61 6.87
CA LYS A 111 19.09 -5.15 6.83
C LYS A 111 19.32 -5.98 8.07
N ILE A 112 19.58 -7.26 7.86
CA ILE A 112 19.72 -8.24 8.94
C ILE A 112 21.16 -8.75 8.97
N TRP A 113 21.79 -8.67 10.13
CA TRP A 113 23.10 -9.27 10.39
C TRP A 113 22.90 -10.70 10.90
N LYS A 114 23.32 -11.69 10.10
CA LYS A 114 23.26 -13.10 10.53
C LYS A 114 24.54 -13.45 11.27
N PRO A 115 24.48 -14.07 12.46
CA PRO A 115 25.67 -14.42 13.27
C PRO A 115 26.74 -15.25 12.53
N ARG A 116 26.33 -16.01 11.49
CA ARG A 116 27.21 -16.88 10.69
C ARG A 116 27.57 -16.34 9.31
N LYS A 117 27.10 -15.15 8.92
CA LYS A 117 27.45 -14.53 7.63
C LYS A 117 28.13 -13.19 7.90
N HIS A 118 29.34 -13.02 7.37
CA HIS A 118 30.06 -11.75 7.44
C HIS A 118 29.34 -10.60 6.73
N ASN A 119 28.48 -10.92 5.75
CA ASN A 119 27.75 -9.91 5.00
C ASN A 119 26.30 -9.79 5.47
N PRO A 120 25.87 -8.60 5.93
CA PRO A 120 24.46 -8.34 6.21
C PRO A 120 23.63 -8.45 4.92
N VAL A 121 22.38 -8.90 5.06
CA VAL A 121 21.45 -9.05 3.94
C VAL A 121 20.39 -7.97 4.02
N SER A 122 20.27 -7.15 2.98
CA SER A 122 19.17 -6.20 2.82
C SER A 122 18.03 -6.84 2.04
N LEU A 123 16.85 -6.89 2.65
CA LEU A 123 15.63 -7.45 2.07
C LEU A 123 14.61 -6.33 1.85
N ALA A 124 14.05 -6.27 0.65
CA ALA A 124 12.95 -5.34 0.36
C ALA A 124 11.69 -5.82 1.09
N VAL A 125 11.07 -4.93 1.85
CA VAL A 125 9.88 -5.25 2.63
C VAL A 125 8.61 -4.88 1.88
N SER A 126 8.61 -3.74 1.18
CA SER A 126 7.47 -3.34 0.36
C SER A 126 7.44 -4.07 -1.00
N PRO A 127 6.25 -4.38 -1.54
CA PRO A 127 6.07 -4.90 -2.89
C PRO A 127 6.64 -3.96 -3.98
N GLU A 128 6.86 -4.47 -5.19
CA GLU A 128 7.47 -3.69 -6.28
C GLU A 128 6.60 -2.54 -6.82
N HIS A 129 5.28 -2.67 -6.72
CA HIS A 129 4.35 -1.62 -7.13
C HIS A 129 4.21 -0.53 -6.06
N VAL A 130 4.71 -0.74 -4.84
CA VAL A 130 4.65 0.26 -3.76
C VAL A 130 6.01 0.95 -3.62
N GLN A 131 5.98 2.28 -3.62
CA GLN A 131 7.11 3.11 -3.25
C GLN A 131 6.87 3.76 -1.88
N VAL A 132 7.96 4.09 -1.20
CA VAL A 132 7.92 4.86 0.03
C VAL A 132 8.16 6.33 -0.31
N GLU A 133 7.23 7.21 0.04
CA GLU A 133 7.41 8.64 -0.18
C GLU A 133 8.04 9.33 1.02
N ASN A 134 7.72 8.87 2.22
CA ASN A 134 8.27 9.39 3.46
C ASN A 134 8.55 8.25 4.43
N PHE A 135 9.68 8.35 5.13
CA PHE A 135 10.00 7.50 6.27
C PHE A 135 10.66 8.34 7.36
N SER A 136 10.03 8.38 8.52
CA SER A 136 10.55 9.06 9.69
C SER A 136 10.30 8.22 10.93
N ALA A 137 11.23 8.34 11.87
CA ALA A 137 11.14 7.66 13.15
C ALA A 137 11.74 8.56 14.23
N SER A 138 11.25 8.43 15.46
CA SER A 138 11.79 9.16 16.60
C SER A 138 11.53 8.37 17.89
N LEU A 139 12.28 8.71 18.95
CA LEU A 139 12.13 8.10 20.27
C LEU A 139 11.48 9.13 21.19
N PRO A 140 10.13 9.21 21.24
CA PRO A 140 9.44 10.19 22.09
C PRO A 140 9.73 9.97 23.58
N GLU A 141 9.86 8.72 24.00
CA GLU A 141 10.12 8.30 25.38
C GLU A 141 10.99 7.03 25.37
N PRO A 142 11.74 6.73 26.45
CA PRO A 142 12.44 5.46 26.58
C PRO A 142 11.48 4.27 26.40
N GLY A 143 11.87 3.32 25.55
CA GLY A 143 11.05 2.12 25.27
C GLY A 143 9.88 2.37 24.32
N LYS A 144 9.77 3.55 23.70
CA LYS A 144 8.76 3.86 22.67
C LYS A 144 9.42 4.38 21.39
N LEU A 145 9.05 3.81 20.26
CA LEU A 145 9.45 4.22 18.92
C LEU A 145 8.25 4.80 18.18
N ALA A 146 8.26 6.09 17.90
CA ALA A 146 7.33 6.68 16.95
C ALA A 146 7.81 6.38 15.53
N TRP A 147 6.94 5.79 14.72
CA TRP A 147 7.19 5.35 13.35
C TRP A 147 6.17 6.01 12.43
N GLU A 148 6.64 6.60 11.34
CA GLU A 148 5.81 7.18 10.30
C GLU A 148 6.32 6.79 8.92
N LEU A 149 5.42 6.22 8.11
CA LEU A 149 5.70 5.72 6.78
C LEU A 149 4.57 6.13 5.83
N THR A 150 4.92 6.79 4.72
CA THR A 150 3.99 7.08 3.63
C THR A 150 4.26 6.13 2.48
N LEU A 151 3.27 5.29 2.18
CA LEU A 151 3.29 4.33 1.08
C LEU A 151 2.47 4.86 -0.08
N ARG A 152 2.97 4.69 -1.30
CA ARG A 152 2.23 5.03 -2.52
C ARG A 152 2.25 3.89 -3.51
N ASP A 153 1.07 3.52 -4.00
CA ASP A 153 0.96 2.63 -5.14
C ASP A 153 1.32 3.37 -6.43
N ARG A 154 2.27 2.83 -7.18
CA ARG A 154 2.83 3.47 -8.37
C ARG A 154 1.92 3.42 -9.59
N LYS A 155 0.92 2.52 -9.61
CA LYS A 155 0.03 2.35 -10.77
C LYS A 155 -1.17 3.28 -10.67
N THR A 156 -1.78 3.32 -9.51
CA THR A 156 -3.00 4.08 -9.22
C THR A 156 -2.70 5.45 -8.62
N GLY A 157 -1.50 5.64 -8.05
CA GLY A 157 -1.11 6.85 -7.35
C GLY A 157 -1.71 6.98 -5.95
N GLN A 158 -2.45 5.98 -5.45
CA GLN A 158 -3.03 6.01 -4.12
C GLN A 158 -1.96 6.03 -3.03
N GLU A 159 -2.24 6.79 -1.99
CA GLU A 159 -1.33 7.01 -0.88
C GLU A 159 -1.95 6.53 0.43
N LYS A 160 -1.10 5.96 1.28
CA LYS A 160 -1.45 5.54 2.62
C LYS A 160 -0.38 6.03 3.58
N VAL A 161 -0.79 6.81 4.57
CA VAL A 161 0.06 7.27 5.67
C VAL A 161 -0.19 6.37 6.87
N TRP A 162 0.87 5.71 7.33
CA TRP A 162 0.87 4.88 8.53
C TRP A 162 1.72 5.54 9.61
N LYS A 163 1.10 5.79 10.78
CA LYS A 163 1.74 6.43 11.93
C LYS A 163 1.46 5.61 13.17
N GLU A 164 2.49 5.27 13.92
CA GLU A 164 2.36 4.38 15.07
C GLU A 164 3.41 4.62 16.14
N VAL A 165 3.10 4.26 17.38
CA VAL A 165 4.05 4.27 18.50
C VAL A 165 4.22 2.85 19.00
N LEU A 166 5.39 2.27 18.73
CA LEU A 166 5.72 0.88 19.00
C LEU A 166 6.52 0.75 20.30
N PRO A 167 6.09 -0.07 21.27
CA PRO A 167 6.88 -0.37 22.46
C PRO A 167 8.07 -1.30 22.15
N TYR A 168 9.19 -1.14 22.87
CA TYR A 168 10.36 -2.04 22.81
C TYR A 168 11.08 -2.19 24.16
N GLY A 169 11.93 -3.22 24.32
CA GLY A 169 12.90 -3.33 25.42
C GLY A 169 12.34 -3.62 26.81
N ARG A 170 11.46 -4.63 26.94
CA ARG A 170 10.97 -5.10 28.24
C ARG A 170 12.05 -5.64 29.17
#